data_AF-A0A1W1XVL2-F1
#
_entry.id   AF-A0A1W1XVL2-F1
#
_cell.length_a   1.000
_cell.length_b   1.000
_cell.length_c   1.000
_cell.angle_alpha   90.00
_cell.angle_beta   90.00
_cell.angle_gamma   90.00
#
_symmetry.space_group_name_H-M   'P 1'
#
loop_
_entity.id
_entity.type
_entity.pdbx_description
1 polymer ?
#
loop_
_entity_poly.entity_id
_entity_poly.type
_entity_poly.pdbx_seq_one_letter_code
_entity_poly.pdbx_strand_id
1 'polypeptide(L)'
;MINIDVTLLIQMANFLLLLFLMNLVLYRPIRRLVAQRNELVAQQRESIDQAHSTAEAAVKEFEDKLKAAREVGRRKVQELKDGAYQYEKELLEKANREAAQEVQAVRDKVRDEIGAVRAELERQIQDFSREMAQRILGRSL
;
A
#
# COMPACT_ATOMS: atom_id res chain seq x y z
N MET A 1 -75.84 40.52 -53.30
CA MET A 1 -75.18 39.70 -54.35
C MET A 1 -73.69 39.81 -54.12
N ILE A 2 -72.99 38.69 -53.98
CA ILE A 2 -71.53 38.71 -53.84
C ILE A 2 -70.99 39.02 -55.25
N ASN A 3 -70.71 40.29 -55.50
CA ASN A 3 -69.98 40.66 -56.71
C ASN A 3 -68.52 40.32 -56.47
N ILE A 4 -68.05 39.32 -57.20
CA ILE A 4 -66.63 38.98 -57.27
C ILE A 4 -65.98 40.06 -58.14
N ASP A 5 -65.68 41.19 -57.52
CA ASP A 5 -65.01 42.32 -58.16
C ASP A 5 -63.50 42.27 -57.89
N VAL A 6 -62.74 43.02 -58.69
CA VAL A 6 -61.27 43.18 -58.60
C VAL A 6 -60.82 43.53 -57.16
N THR A 7 -61.67 44.19 -56.38
CA THR A 7 -61.46 44.49 -54.96
C THR A 7 -61.23 43.24 -54.11
N LEU A 8 -61.92 42.12 -54.38
CA LEU A 8 -61.72 40.85 -53.67
C LEU A 8 -60.32 40.27 -53.93
N LEU A 9 -59.85 40.35 -55.19
CA LEU A 9 -58.50 39.94 -55.57
C LEU A 9 -57.44 40.82 -54.90
N ILE A 10 -57.65 42.13 -54.84
CA ILE A 10 -56.75 43.07 -54.15
C ILE A 10 -56.71 42.78 -52.63
N GLN A 11 -57.87 42.51 -52.00
CA GLN A 11 -57.93 42.17 -50.58
C GLN A 11 -57.26 40.83 -50.28
N MET A 12 -57.41 39.83 -51.16
CA MET A 12 -56.70 38.55 -51.06
C MET A 12 -55.18 38.74 -51.16
N ALA A 13 -54.72 39.55 -52.12
CA ALA A 13 -53.30 39.86 -52.28
C ALA A 13 -52.75 40.59 -51.04
N ASN A 14 -53.50 41.52 -50.45
CA ASN A 14 -53.11 42.21 -49.22
C ASN A 14 -53.03 41.22 -48.03
N PHE A 15 -54.02 40.34 -47.87
CA PHE A 15 -54.00 39.33 -46.82
C PHE A 15 -52.81 38.36 -46.97
N LEU A 16 -52.51 37.91 -48.19
CA LEU A 16 -51.35 37.07 -48.46
C LEU A 16 -50.03 37.80 -48.19
N LEU A 17 -49.93 39.08 -48.55
CA LEU A 17 -48.77 39.93 -48.24
C LEU A 17 -48.57 40.06 -46.73
N LEU A 18 -49.65 40.32 -45.99
CA LEU A 18 -49.62 40.43 -44.52
C LEU A 18 -49.21 39.10 -43.88
N LEU A 19 -49.75 37.97 -44.36
CA LEU A 19 -49.40 36.64 -43.88
C LEU A 19 -47.91 36.35 -44.14
N PHE A 20 -47.39 36.74 -45.31
CA PHE A 20 -45.98 36.61 -45.63
C PHE A 20 -45.09 37.46 -44.71
N LEU A 21 -45.45 38.73 -44.48
CA LEU A 21 -44.74 39.61 -43.53
C LEU A 21 -44.76 39.03 -42.12
N MET A 22 -45.92 38.56 -41.65
CA MET A 22 -46.07 38.00 -40.31
C MET A 22 -45.26 36.71 -40.15
N ASN A 23 -45.20 35.86 -41.18
CA ASN A 23 -44.34 34.66 -41.17
C ASN A 23 -42.85 35.03 -41.02
N LEU A 24 -42.41 36.09 -41.72
CA LEU A 24 -41.03 36.55 -41.65
C LEU A 24 -40.69 37.23 -40.32
N VAL A 25 -41.58 38.08 -39.81
CA VAL A 25 -41.34 38.94 -38.63
C VAL A 25 -41.69 38.26 -37.31
N LEU A 26 -42.69 37.38 -37.25
CA LEU A 26 -43.16 36.75 -36.01
C LEU A 26 -42.85 35.25 -35.96
N TYR A 27 -43.36 34.46 -36.91
CA TYR A 27 -43.32 32.99 -36.78
C TYR A 27 -41.89 32.44 -36.86
N ARG A 28 -41.07 32.93 -37.80
CA ARG A 28 -39.67 32.53 -37.91
C ARG A 28 -38.85 32.81 -36.64
N PRO A 29 -38.80 34.04 -36.09
CA PRO A 29 -38.01 34.32 -34.90
C PRO A 29 -38.55 33.62 -33.65
N ILE A 30 -39.87 33.52 -33.48
CA ILE A 30 -40.45 32.80 -32.33
C ILE A 30 -40.05 31.32 -32.38
N ARG A 31 -40.16 30.67 -33.54
CA ARG A 31 -39.76 29.26 -33.67
C ARG A 31 -38.27 29.06 -33.41
N ARG A 32 -37.42 29.98 -33.87
CA ARG A 32 -35.98 29.96 -33.61
C ARG A 32 -35.69 30.10 -32.12
N LEU A 33 -36.36 31.03 -31.43
CA LEU A 33 -36.17 31.25 -29.99
C LEU A 33 -36.58 30.01 -29.17
N VAL A 34 -37.70 29.39 -29.51
CA VAL A 34 -38.14 28.15 -28.85
C VAL A 34 -37.15 27.01 -29.09
N ALA A 35 -36.67 26.85 -30.32
CA ALA A 35 -35.65 25.84 -30.64
C ALA A 35 -34.35 26.09 -29.84
N GLN A 36 -33.87 27.33 -29.79
CA GLN A 36 -32.68 27.70 -29.01
C GLN A 36 -32.85 27.43 -27.51
N ARG A 37 -34.03 27.73 -26.94
CA ARG A 37 -34.32 27.41 -25.54
C ARG A 37 -34.31 25.91 -25.28
N ASN A 38 -34.94 25.12 -26.16
CA ASN A 38 -34.96 23.67 -26.01
C ASN A 38 -33.55 23.08 -26.13
N GLU A 39 -32.75 23.57 -27.06
CA GLU A 39 -31.35 23.15 -27.24
C GLU A 39 -30.51 23.50 -26.02
N LEU A 40 -30.61 24.73 -25.49
CA LEU A 40 -29.89 25.14 -24.29
C LEU A 40 -30.25 24.26 -23.09
N VAL A 41 -31.54 23.97 -22.88
CA VAL A 41 -31.99 23.11 -21.78
C VAL A 41 -31.49 21.67 -21.97
N ALA A 42 -31.50 21.15 -23.19
CA ALA A 42 -30.98 19.82 -23.48
C ALA A 42 -29.47 19.73 -23.21
N GLN A 43 -28.70 20.71 -23.68
CA GLN A 43 -27.24 20.80 -23.43
C GLN A 43 -26.92 20.92 -21.94
N GLN A 44 -27.69 21.72 -21.20
CA GLN A 44 -27.52 21.85 -19.75
C GLN A 44 -27.79 20.53 -19.02
N ARG A 45 -28.85 19.80 -19.40
CA ARG A 45 -29.13 18.47 -18.83
C ARG A 45 -28.02 17.48 -19.12
N GLU A 46 -27.57 17.42 -20.38
CA GLU A 46 -26.46 16.54 -20.76
C GLU A 46 -25.17 16.89 -19.99
N SER A 47 -24.87 18.17 -19.82
CA SER A 47 -23.71 18.62 -19.05
C SER A 47 -23.81 18.22 -17.57
N ILE A 48 -25.02 18.30 -16.98
CA ILE A 48 -25.26 17.87 -15.60
C ILE A 48 -25.07 16.36 -15.48
N ASP A 49 -25.63 15.58 -16.39
CA ASP A 49 -25.52 14.11 -16.38
C ASP A 49 -24.04 13.68 -16.54
N GLN A 50 -23.29 14.32 -17.44
CA GLN A 50 -21.87 14.09 -17.62
C GLN A 50 -21.06 14.47 -16.37
N ALA A 51 -21.35 15.61 -15.75
CA ALA A 51 -20.69 16.04 -14.53
C ALA A 51 -20.96 15.06 -13.37
N HIS A 52 -22.20 14.59 -13.25
CA HIS A 52 -22.58 13.60 -12.25
C HIS A 52 -21.84 12.27 -12.46
N SER A 53 -21.87 11.74 -13.69
CA SER A 53 -21.18 10.50 -14.04
C SER A 53 -19.66 10.60 -13.81
N THR A 54 -19.05 11.75 -14.15
CA THR A 54 -17.62 11.99 -13.92
C THR A 54 -17.31 12.06 -12.42
N ALA A 55 -18.17 12.71 -11.63
CA ALA A 55 -18.00 12.78 -10.18
C ALA A 55 -18.12 11.39 -9.54
N GLU A 56 -19.11 10.58 -9.93
CA GLU A 56 -19.26 9.21 -9.46
C GLU A 56 -18.06 8.33 -9.83
N ALA A 57 -17.57 8.45 -11.07
CA ALA A 57 -16.37 7.74 -11.52
C ALA A 57 -15.13 8.13 -10.70
N ALA A 58 -14.95 9.43 -10.43
CA ALA A 58 -13.83 9.94 -9.63
C ALA A 58 -13.89 9.45 -8.17
N VAL A 59 -15.08 9.44 -7.56
CA VAL A 59 -15.28 8.90 -6.21
C VAL A 59 -14.94 7.42 -6.17
N LYS A 60 -15.44 6.64 -7.14
CA LYS A 60 -15.15 5.20 -7.22
C LYS A 60 -13.66 4.92 -7.40
N GLU A 61 -13.00 5.65 -8.30
CA GLU A 61 -11.55 5.53 -8.52
C GLU A 61 -10.76 5.88 -7.24
N PHE A 62 -11.16 6.92 -6.52
CA PHE A 62 -10.55 7.30 -5.25
C PHE A 62 -10.71 6.21 -4.19
N GLU A 63 -11.91 5.64 -4.05
CA GLU A 63 -12.15 4.54 -3.12
C GLU A 63 -11.32 3.30 -3.45
N ASP A 64 -11.22 2.94 -4.73
CA ASP A 64 -10.43 1.80 -5.19
C ASP A 64 -8.94 2.02 -4.95
N LYS A 65 -8.41 3.22 -5.25
CA LYS A 65 -7.03 3.61 -4.93
C LYS A 65 -6.76 3.57 -3.42
N LEU A 66 -7.70 4.02 -2.61
CA LEU A 66 -7.56 4.01 -1.15
C LEU A 66 -7.54 2.58 -0.59
N LYS A 67 -8.40 1.68 -1.12
CA LYS A 67 -8.38 0.25 -0.76
C LYS A 67 -7.05 -0.39 -1.16
N ALA A 68 -6.60 -0.18 -2.39
CA ALA A 68 -5.33 -0.71 -2.88
C ALA A 68 -4.14 -0.22 -2.03
N ALA A 69 -4.09 1.08 -1.70
CA ALA A 69 -3.04 1.65 -0.85
C ALA A 69 -3.04 1.01 0.56
N ARG A 70 -4.22 0.79 1.14
CA ARG A 70 -4.36 0.11 2.45
C ARG A 70 -3.89 -1.34 2.39
N GLU A 71 -4.21 -2.07 1.32
CA GLU A 71 -3.74 -3.45 1.13
C GLU A 71 -2.23 -3.51 0.98
N VAL A 72 -1.64 -2.66 0.15
CA VAL A 72 -0.18 -2.56 -0.02
C VAL A 72 0.48 -2.21 1.30
N GLY A 73 -0.06 -1.23 2.04
CA GLY A 73 0.44 -0.86 3.36
C GLY A 73 0.41 -2.03 4.36
N ARG A 74 -0.71 -2.77 4.42
CA ARG A 74 -0.84 -3.96 5.27
C ARG A 74 0.14 -5.05 4.88
N ARG A 75 0.29 -5.34 3.58
CA ARG A 75 1.28 -6.31 3.09
C ARG A 75 2.69 -5.88 3.48
N LYS A 76 3.04 -4.60 3.33
CA LYS A 76 4.38 -4.12 3.68
C LYS A 76 4.67 -4.24 5.16
N VAL A 77 3.70 -3.93 6.01
CA VAL A 77 3.82 -4.13 7.47
C VAL A 77 4.00 -5.61 7.80
N GLN A 78 3.27 -6.50 7.13
CA GLN A 78 3.41 -7.94 7.33
C GLN A 78 4.79 -8.44 6.90
N GLU A 79 5.26 -8.06 5.71
CA GLU A 79 6.62 -8.38 5.23
C GLU A 79 7.71 -7.92 6.21
N LEU A 80 7.58 -6.70 6.74
CA LEU A 80 8.55 -6.17 7.71
C LEU A 80 8.52 -6.96 9.02
N LYS A 81 7.34 -7.35 9.50
CA LYS A 81 7.21 -8.19 10.70
C LYS A 81 7.81 -9.56 10.47
N ASP A 82 7.49 -10.22 9.36
CA ASP A 82 8.00 -11.55 9.05
C ASP A 82 9.54 -11.53 8.90
N GLY A 83 10.08 -10.50 8.24
CA GLY A 83 11.53 -10.28 8.16
C GLY A 83 12.17 -10.02 9.52
N ALA A 84 11.52 -9.23 10.39
CA ALA A 84 12.00 -9.00 11.74
C ALA A 84 12.01 -10.29 12.58
N TYR A 85 10.97 -11.13 12.49
CA TYR A 85 10.93 -12.42 13.18
C TYR A 85 12.01 -13.38 12.69
N GLN A 86 12.28 -13.43 11.38
CA GLN A 86 13.36 -14.24 10.84
C GLN A 86 14.73 -13.76 11.36
N TYR A 87 14.97 -12.46 11.33
CA TYR A 87 16.21 -11.88 11.84
C TYR A 87 16.38 -12.12 13.35
N GLU A 88 15.32 -11.95 14.14
CA GLU A 88 15.33 -12.25 15.58
C GLU A 88 15.68 -13.72 15.83
N LYS A 89 15.08 -14.64 15.07
CA LYS A 89 15.37 -16.06 15.18
C LYS A 89 16.83 -16.37 14.82
N GLU A 90 17.35 -15.82 13.73
CA GLU A 90 18.75 -16.00 13.34
C GLU A 90 19.72 -15.46 14.41
N LEU A 91 19.42 -14.29 14.98
CA LEU A 91 20.22 -13.68 16.03
C LEU A 91 20.22 -14.54 17.30
N LEU A 92 19.05 -15.03 17.73
CA LEU A 92 18.93 -15.94 18.88
C LEU A 92 19.64 -17.27 18.64
N GLU A 93 19.54 -17.86 17.45
CA GLU A 93 20.26 -19.09 17.10
C GLU A 93 21.78 -18.87 17.10
N LYS A 94 22.25 -17.72 16.61
CA LYS A 94 23.67 -17.35 16.65
C LYS A 94 24.16 -17.18 18.09
N ALA A 95 23.44 -16.41 18.91
CA ALA A 95 23.77 -16.21 20.32
C ALA A 95 23.79 -17.53 21.11
N ASN A 96 22.81 -18.42 20.88
CA ASN A 96 22.79 -19.74 21.51
C ASN A 96 23.97 -20.62 21.09
N ARG A 97 24.37 -20.58 19.80
CA ARG A 97 25.55 -21.31 19.33
C ARG A 97 26.84 -20.79 19.95
N GLU A 98 27.00 -19.47 20.02
CA GLU A 98 28.17 -18.84 20.66
C GLU A 98 28.24 -19.19 22.14
N ALA A 99 27.12 -19.08 22.87
CA ALA A 99 27.04 -19.48 24.28
C ALA A 99 27.37 -20.97 24.49
N ALA A 100 26.87 -21.86 23.63
CA ALA A 100 27.16 -23.29 23.69
C ALA A 100 28.65 -23.59 23.44
N GLN A 101 29.27 -22.89 22.47
CA GLN A 101 30.70 -23.00 22.19
C GLN A 101 31.54 -22.50 23.37
N GLU A 102 31.16 -21.39 24.00
CA GLU A 102 31.87 -20.84 25.15
C GLU A 102 31.80 -21.76 26.36
N VAL A 103 30.62 -22.32 26.66
CA VAL A 103 30.45 -23.32 27.72
C VAL A 103 31.31 -24.56 27.45
N GLN A 104 31.35 -25.02 26.21
CA GLN A 104 32.19 -26.16 25.83
C GLN A 104 33.67 -25.85 26.01
N ALA A 105 34.14 -24.69 25.55
CA ALA A 105 35.53 -24.25 25.72
C ALA A 105 35.93 -24.12 27.19
N VAL A 106 35.04 -23.62 28.06
CA VAL A 106 35.28 -23.56 29.51
C VAL A 106 35.37 -24.97 30.11
N ARG A 107 34.48 -25.89 29.71
CA ARG A 107 34.53 -27.29 30.17
C ARG A 107 35.83 -27.99 29.78
N ASP A 108 36.31 -27.75 28.57
CA ASP A 108 37.56 -28.34 28.09
C ASP A 108 38.76 -27.77 28.84
N LYS A 109 38.82 -26.45 29.07
CA LYS A 109 39.85 -25.84 29.94
C LYS A 109 39.86 -26.42 31.35
N VAL A 110 38.68 -26.60 31.97
CA VAL A 110 38.58 -27.19 33.32
C VAL A 110 39.09 -28.63 33.33
N ARG A 111 38.82 -29.42 32.27
CA ARG A 111 39.36 -30.78 32.16
C ARG A 111 40.88 -30.78 32.05
N ASP A 112 41.45 -29.89 31.24
CA ASP A 112 42.90 -29.75 31.08
C ASP A 112 43.57 -29.32 32.39
N GLU A 113 42.98 -28.36 33.11
CA GLU A 113 43.47 -27.92 34.44
C GLU A 113 43.44 -29.07 35.45
N ILE A 114 42.36 -29.86 35.52
CA ILE A 114 42.28 -31.04 36.39
C ILE A 114 43.37 -32.06 36.04
N GLY A 115 43.63 -32.27 34.74
CA GLY A 115 44.70 -33.15 34.27
C GLY A 115 46.08 -32.67 34.71
N ALA A 116 46.36 -31.37 34.54
CA ALA A 116 47.61 -30.75 34.95
C ALA A 116 47.82 -30.83 36.47
N VAL A 117 46.79 -30.52 37.26
CA VAL A 117 46.83 -30.61 38.73
C VAL A 117 47.06 -32.05 39.18
N ARG A 118 46.43 -33.04 38.55
CA ARG A 118 46.69 -34.47 38.86
C ARG A 118 48.13 -34.88 38.60
N ALA A 119 48.68 -34.50 37.46
CA ALA A 119 50.07 -34.81 37.11
C ALA A 119 51.06 -34.16 38.09
N GLU A 120 50.79 -32.93 38.52
CA GLU A 120 51.57 -32.23 39.54
C GLU A 120 51.45 -32.93 40.90
N LEU A 121 50.24 -33.34 41.31
CA LEU A 121 50.03 -34.09 42.55
C LEU A 121 50.78 -35.43 42.55
N GLU A 122 50.78 -36.17 41.44
CA GLU A 122 51.52 -37.42 41.32
C GLU A 122 53.03 -37.21 41.49
N ARG A 123 53.58 -36.13 40.91
CA ARG A 123 54.98 -35.73 41.14
C ARG A 123 55.26 -35.43 42.60
N GLN A 124 54.43 -34.60 43.23
CA GLN A 124 54.58 -34.24 44.64
C GLN A 124 54.45 -35.47 45.55
N ILE A 125 53.57 -36.43 45.23
CA ILE A 125 53.47 -37.70 45.97
C ILE A 125 54.74 -38.54 45.81
N GLN A 126 55.35 -38.61 44.63
CA GLN A 126 56.63 -39.30 44.44
C GLN A 126 57.76 -38.65 45.23
N ASP A 127 57.84 -37.31 45.21
CA ASP A 127 58.84 -36.55 45.96
C ASP A 127 58.65 -36.71 47.48
N PHE A 128 57.40 -36.62 47.95
CA PHE A 128 57.06 -36.82 49.36
C PHE A 128 57.32 -38.27 49.81
N SER A 129 57.08 -39.25 48.93
CA SER A 129 57.40 -40.66 49.19
C SER A 129 58.91 -40.90 49.27
N ARG A 130 59.72 -40.22 48.44
CA ARG A 130 61.20 -40.24 48.54
C ARG A 130 61.67 -39.61 49.84
N GLU A 131 61.10 -38.47 50.23
CA GLU A 131 61.47 -37.78 51.47
C GLU A 131 61.12 -38.63 52.70
N MET A 132 59.93 -39.26 52.71
CA MET A 132 59.52 -40.20 53.75
C MET A 132 60.41 -41.46 53.78
N ALA A 133 60.76 -42.01 52.62
CA ALA A 133 61.67 -43.15 52.54
C ALA A 133 63.07 -42.79 53.05
N GLN A 134 63.61 -41.60 52.75
CA GLN A 134 64.87 -41.10 53.31
C GLN A 134 64.80 -40.91 54.83
N ARG A 135 63.68 -40.41 55.38
CA ARG A 135 63.48 -40.26 56.83
C ARG A 135 63.35 -41.60 57.56
N ILE A 136 62.73 -42.61 56.95
CA ILE A 136 62.55 -43.95 57.55
C ILE A 136 63.81 -44.82 57.39
N LEU A 137 64.51 -44.74 56.26
CA LEU A 137 65.69 -45.57 55.97
C LEU A 137 67.02 -44.98 56.48
N GLY A 138 67.02 -43.74 56.98
CA GLY A 138 68.11 -43.21 57.81
C GLY A 138 69.49 -43.21 57.16
N ARG A 139 69.59 -43.14 55.83
CA ARG A 139 70.88 -42.94 55.14
C ARG A 139 70.70 -42.32 53.76
N SER A 140 71.47 -41.25 53.55
CA SER A 140 71.54 -40.45 52.33
C SER A 140 72.03 -41.26 51.13
N LEU A 141 71.30 -41.15 50.03
CA LEU A 141 71.78 -41.30 48.65
C LEU A 141 71.34 -40.05 47.89
#